data_AF-A0A3B4VP58-F1
#
_entry.id   AF-A0A3B4VP58-F1
#
_cell.length_a   1.000
_cell.length_b   1.000
_cell.length_c   1.000
_cell.angle_alpha   90.00
_cell.angle_beta   90.00
_cell.angle_gamma   90.00
#
_symmetry.space_group_name_H-M   'P 1'
#
loop_
_entity.id
_entity.type
_entity.pdbx_description
1 polymer ?
#
loop_
_entity_poly.entity_id
_entity_poly.type
_entity_poly.pdbx_seq_one_letter_code
_entity_poly.pdbx_strand_id
1 'polypeptide(L)'
;MERVKANQRHISSLRYSWDSKLMRGLMSSVAETPEIVLARENARKISDVQYREEVGHGTAVIDTPEMERVRRNQENISSVKYKQSAVKATSIGVTPELERVRQNQDNISSVKYQRGLQEVRGRSCTELDTPEYRRVRKSQDSVSMVAARLLWLPPGLWEELT
;
A
#
# COMPACT_ATOMS: atom_id res chain seq x y z
N MET A 1 -25.80 68.30 -91.42
CA MET A 1 -25.13 68.63 -90.14
C MET A 1 -25.12 67.49 -89.12
N GLU A 2 -26.17 66.65 -89.05
CA GLU A 2 -26.25 65.57 -88.04
C GLU A 2 -25.14 64.51 -88.12
N ARG A 3 -24.73 64.10 -89.32
CA ARG A 3 -23.65 63.11 -89.50
C ARG A 3 -22.29 63.61 -88.96
N VAL A 4 -21.99 64.89 -89.12
CA VAL A 4 -20.75 65.51 -88.62
C VAL A 4 -20.78 65.58 -87.09
N LYS A 5 -21.92 65.95 -86.49
CA LYS A 5 -22.09 65.94 -85.03
C LYS A 5 -21.96 64.53 -84.46
N ALA A 6 -22.52 63.51 -85.11
CA ALA A 6 -22.36 62.12 -84.69
C ALA A 6 -20.88 61.69 -84.70
N ASN A 7 -20.15 61.96 -85.80
CA ASN A 7 -18.72 61.68 -85.87
C ASN A 7 -17.90 62.43 -84.80
N GLN A 8 -18.23 63.69 -84.54
CA GLN A 8 -17.55 64.48 -83.50
C GLN A 8 -17.80 63.90 -82.10
N ARG A 9 -18.98 63.33 -81.84
CA ARG A 9 -19.29 62.62 -80.58
C ARG A 9 -18.42 61.36 -80.46
N HIS A 10 -18.25 60.59 -81.53
CA HIS A 10 -17.45 59.36 -81.51
C HIS A 10 -15.95 59.59 -81.29
N ILE A 11 -15.40 60.70 -81.79
CA ILE A 11 -13.95 60.99 -81.73
C ILE A 11 -13.56 61.82 -80.49
N SER A 12 -14.54 62.31 -79.72
CA SER A 12 -14.26 63.16 -78.55
C SER A 12 -13.51 62.41 -77.44
N SER A 13 -12.34 62.93 -77.05
CA SER A 13 -11.48 62.37 -75.98
C SER A 13 -12.19 62.31 -74.62
N LEU A 14 -13.10 63.25 -74.36
CA LEU A 14 -13.90 63.28 -73.14
C LEU A 14 -14.80 62.05 -73.04
N ARG A 15 -15.51 61.67 -74.12
CA ARG A 15 -16.35 60.46 -74.13
C ARG A 15 -15.51 59.19 -73.97
N TYR A 16 -14.36 59.13 -74.64
CA TYR A 16 -13.45 58.00 -74.46
C TYR A 16 -12.97 57.84 -73.00
N SER A 17 -12.66 58.94 -72.32
CA SER A 17 -12.26 58.91 -70.91
C SER A 17 -13.42 58.51 -69.97
N TRP A 18 -14.65 58.91 -70.30
CA TRP A 18 -15.86 58.53 -69.58
C TRP A 18 -16.17 57.04 -69.77
N ASP A 19 -16.15 56.54 -71.00
CA ASP A 19 -16.34 55.11 -71.30
C ASP A 19 -15.24 54.26 -70.65
N SER A 20 -13.99 54.72 -70.64
CA SER A 20 -12.89 54.03 -69.98
C SER A 20 -13.06 53.97 -68.45
N LYS A 21 -13.57 55.05 -67.83
CA LYS A 21 -13.91 55.07 -66.40
C LYS A 21 -15.13 54.17 -66.09
N LEU A 22 -16.13 54.16 -66.97
CA LEU A 22 -17.30 53.29 -66.86
C LEU A 22 -16.90 51.81 -66.94
N MET A 23 -16.05 51.45 -67.92
CA MET A 23 -15.57 50.08 -68.10
C MET A 23 -14.69 49.60 -66.95
N ARG A 24 -13.83 50.48 -66.39
CA ARG A 24 -13.07 50.16 -65.16
C ARG A 24 -13.98 49.92 -63.96
N GLY A 25 -15.10 50.65 -63.85
CA GLY A 25 -16.10 50.45 -62.80
C GLY A 25 -16.97 49.20 -63.00
N LEU A 26 -17.21 48.80 -64.25
CA LEU A 26 -17.93 47.57 -64.60
C LEU A 26 -17.07 46.30 -64.51
N MET A 27 -15.74 46.41 -64.52
CA MET A 27 -14.85 45.31 -64.15
C MET A 27 -14.86 45.11 -62.62
N SER A 28 -16.02 44.74 -62.07
CA SER A 28 -16.04 44.13 -60.74
C SER A 28 -15.19 42.87 -60.81
N SER A 29 -14.22 42.71 -59.91
CA SER A 29 -13.52 41.43 -59.74
C SER A 29 -14.60 40.37 -59.52
N VAL A 30 -14.82 39.51 -60.52
CA VAL A 30 -15.86 38.48 -60.45
C VAL A 30 -15.37 37.43 -59.45
N ALA A 31 -15.60 37.70 -58.17
CA ALA A 31 -15.21 36.83 -57.06
C ALA A 31 -16.09 35.58 -56.98
N GLU A 32 -17.19 35.55 -57.73
CA GLU A 32 -18.21 34.50 -57.66
C GLU A 32 -18.57 33.96 -59.06
N THR A 33 -17.57 33.66 -59.89
CA THR A 33 -17.82 32.68 -60.95
C THR A 33 -18.04 31.31 -60.31
N PRO A 34 -18.90 30.46 -60.90
CA PRO A 34 -19.20 29.14 -60.35
C PRO A 34 -17.94 28.27 -60.18
N GLU A 35 -16.92 28.46 -61.03
CA GLU A 35 -15.63 27.77 -60.93
C GLU A 35 -14.83 28.17 -59.69
N ILE A 36 -14.82 29.46 -59.32
CA ILE A 36 -14.10 29.95 -58.13
C ILE A 36 -14.79 29.47 -56.84
N VAL A 37 -16.12 29.39 -56.85
CA VAL A 37 -16.89 28.84 -55.72
C VAL A 37 -16.56 27.36 -55.53
N LEU A 38 -16.56 26.56 -56.60
CA LEU A 38 -16.19 25.14 -56.54
C LEU A 38 -14.74 24.93 -56.08
N ALA A 39 -13.80 25.73 -56.58
CA ALA A 39 -12.40 25.67 -56.17
C ALA A 39 -12.24 26.01 -54.67
N ARG A 40 -12.99 26.99 -54.16
CA ARG A 40 -12.97 27.40 -52.76
C ARG A 40 -13.60 26.36 -51.84
N GLU A 41 -14.68 25.72 -52.25
CA GLU A 41 -15.28 24.60 -51.52
C GLU A 41 -14.36 23.38 -51.48
N ASN A 42 -13.74 23.03 -52.60
CA ASN A 42 -12.76 21.94 -52.64
C ASN A 42 -11.54 22.25 -51.76
N ALA A 43 -11.04 23.49 -51.79
CA ALA A 43 -9.96 23.91 -50.90
C ALA A 43 -10.34 23.81 -49.42
N ARG A 44 -11.59 24.18 -49.06
CA ARG A 44 -12.11 23.99 -47.70
C ARG A 44 -12.23 22.52 -47.30
N LYS A 45 -12.75 21.67 -48.19
CA LYS A 45 -12.85 20.22 -47.96
C LYS A 45 -11.48 19.55 -47.81
N ILE A 46 -10.47 20.04 -48.52
CA ILE A 46 -9.09 19.54 -48.44
C ILE A 46 -8.39 20.09 -47.19
N SER A 47 -8.63 21.36 -46.82
CA SER A 47 -8.04 21.97 -45.61
C SER A 47 -8.62 21.38 -44.33
N ASP A 48 -9.90 21.01 -44.35
CA ASP A 48 -10.54 20.32 -43.25
C ASP A 48 -10.10 18.86 -43.21
N VAL A 49 -8.97 18.66 -42.53
CA VAL A 49 -8.62 17.41 -41.84
C VAL A 49 -9.63 17.17 -40.71
N GLN A 50 -10.93 17.15 -41.00
CA GLN A 50 -12.02 16.88 -40.05
C GLN A 50 -11.88 15.50 -39.40
N TYR A 51 -11.16 14.57 -40.05
CA TYR A 51 -10.84 13.27 -39.48
C TYR A 51 -10.03 13.36 -38.16
N ARG A 52 -9.31 14.45 -37.90
CA ARG A 52 -8.55 14.61 -36.66
C ARG A 52 -9.29 15.34 -35.54
N GLU A 53 -10.42 15.98 -35.82
CA GLU A 53 -11.26 16.62 -34.79
C GLU A 53 -12.21 15.61 -34.13
N GLU A 54 -12.72 14.62 -34.87
CA GLU A 54 -13.59 13.58 -34.31
C GLU A 54 -12.85 12.53 -33.45
N VAL A 55 -11.53 12.42 -33.62
CA VAL A 55 -10.69 11.66 -32.70
C VAL A 55 -10.45 12.55 -31.48
N GLY A 56 -11.50 12.69 -30.66
CA GLY A 56 -11.46 13.41 -29.41
C GLY A 56 -10.19 13.05 -28.64
N HIS A 57 -9.58 14.04 -27.98
CA HIS A 57 -8.44 13.83 -27.09
C HIS A 57 -8.78 12.63 -26.19
N GLY A 58 -8.11 11.50 -26.44
CA GLY A 58 -8.42 10.25 -25.77
C GLY A 58 -8.33 10.49 -24.27
N THR A 59 -9.47 10.46 -23.59
CA THR A 59 -9.45 10.44 -22.13
C THR A 59 -8.81 9.11 -21.78
N ALA A 60 -7.61 9.15 -21.21
CA ALA A 60 -6.96 7.94 -20.72
C ALA A 60 -7.94 7.28 -19.75
N VAL A 61 -8.48 6.13 -20.14
CA VAL A 61 -9.38 5.35 -19.29
C VAL A 61 -8.52 4.91 -18.10
N ILE A 62 -8.69 5.60 -16.98
CA ILE A 62 -7.86 5.47 -15.78
C ILE A 62 -7.91 4.03 -15.27
N ASP A 63 -9.09 3.39 -15.36
CA ASP A 63 -9.32 2.04 -14.88
C ASP A 63 -9.96 1.19 -15.97
N THR A 64 -9.12 0.53 -16.78
CA THR A 64 -9.59 -0.54 -17.66
C THR A 64 -9.88 -1.80 -16.84
N PRO A 65 -10.79 -2.69 -17.30
CA PRO A 65 -11.03 -3.96 -16.62
C PRO A 65 -9.75 -4.80 -16.46
N GLU A 66 -8.80 -4.67 -17.40
CA GLU A 66 -7.48 -5.30 -17.28
C GLU A 66 -6.64 -4.72 -16.16
N MET A 67 -6.68 -3.40 -15.94
CA MET A 67 -6.01 -2.75 -14.80
C MET A 67 -6.55 -3.29 -13.46
N GLU A 68 -7.88 -3.48 -13.35
CA GLU A 68 -8.49 -4.07 -12.16
C GLU A 68 -8.08 -5.55 -11.97
N ARG A 69 -7.98 -6.32 -13.06
CA ARG A 69 -7.50 -7.71 -13.00
C ARG A 69 -6.07 -7.78 -12.50
N VAL A 70 -5.19 -6.94 -13.05
CA VAL A 70 -3.79 -6.84 -12.61
C VAL A 70 -3.72 -6.43 -11.15
N ARG A 71 -4.50 -5.44 -10.71
CA ARG A 71 -4.55 -5.00 -9.31
C ARG A 71 -5.01 -6.11 -8.36
N ARG A 72 -6.10 -6.82 -8.68
CA ARG A 72 -6.56 -7.97 -7.87
C ARG A 72 -5.51 -9.09 -7.82
N ASN A 73 -4.86 -9.38 -8.94
CA ASN A 73 -3.83 -10.41 -9.00
C ASN A 73 -2.58 -10.01 -8.19
N GLN A 74 -2.17 -8.75 -8.28
CA GLN A 74 -1.09 -8.19 -7.48
C GLN A 74 -1.42 -8.24 -5.98
N GLU A 75 -2.66 -7.94 -5.59
CA GLU A 75 -3.11 -8.06 -4.20
C GLU A 75 -3.07 -9.51 -3.71
N ASN A 76 -3.47 -10.48 -4.54
CA ASN A 76 -3.46 -11.90 -4.21
C ASN A 76 -2.03 -12.49 -4.14
N ILE A 77 -1.14 -12.07 -5.04
CA ILE A 77 0.26 -12.52 -5.09
C ILE A 77 1.11 -11.80 -4.03
N SER A 78 0.72 -10.58 -3.63
CA SER A 78 1.52 -9.78 -2.70
C SER A 78 1.75 -10.53 -1.38
N SER A 79 3.01 -10.93 -1.19
CA SER A 79 3.47 -11.57 0.04
C SER A 79 3.30 -10.69 1.29
N VAL A 80 3.04 -9.39 1.10
CA VAL A 80 2.76 -8.41 2.16
C VAL A 80 1.42 -8.71 2.86
N LYS A 81 0.32 -8.97 2.12
CA LYS A 81 -0.96 -9.37 2.74
C LYS A 81 -0.88 -10.77 3.35
N TYR A 82 -0.15 -11.69 2.73
CA TYR A 82 0.10 -13.03 3.28
C TYR A 82 0.85 -12.98 4.62
N LYS A 83 1.89 -12.14 4.72
CA LYS A 83 2.66 -11.97 5.97
C LYS A 83 1.94 -11.12 7.02
N GLN A 84 1.07 -10.18 6.63
CA GLN A 84 0.23 -9.42 7.55
C GLN A 84 -0.92 -10.26 8.13
N SER A 85 -1.49 -11.17 7.33
CA SER A 85 -2.51 -12.14 7.76
C SER A 85 -1.94 -13.44 8.32
N ALA A 86 -0.61 -13.57 8.41
CA ALA A 86 0.04 -14.42 9.40
C ALA A 86 -0.22 -13.82 10.79
N VAL A 87 -1.51 -13.80 11.14
CA VAL A 87 -2.08 -13.57 12.45
C VAL A 87 -1.18 -14.33 13.40
N LYS A 88 -0.45 -13.55 14.21
CA LYS A 88 0.22 -13.93 15.46
C LYS A 88 0.36 -15.43 15.54
N ALA A 89 1.49 -15.96 15.04
CA ALA A 89 1.84 -17.38 15.10
C ALA A 89 1.16 -17.98 16.31
N THR A 90 0.06 -18.72 16.08
CA THR A 90 -0.77 -19.28 17.15
C THR A 90 0.23 -19.86 18.11
N SER A 91 0.35 -19.30 19.32
CA SER A 91 1.37 -19.76 20.25
C SER A 91 1.00 -21.21 20.51
N ILE A 92 1.67 -22.12 19.80
CA ILE A 92 1.45 -23.54 19.94
C ILE A 92 1.69 -23.74 21.43
N GLY A 93 0.62 -24.09 22.15
CA GLY A 93 0.69 -24.30 23.59
C GLY A 93 1.88 -25.20 23.85
N VAL A 94 2.64 -24.92 24.91
CA VAL A 94 3.92 -25.60 25.18
C VAL A 94 3.70 -27.09 24.99
N THR A 95 4.25 -27.63 23.89
CA THR A 95 4.11 -29.06 23.62
C THR A 95 4.97 -29.80 24.63
N PRO A 96 4.62 -31.03 25.01
CA PRO A 96 5.45 -31.82 25.92
C PRO A 96 6.89 -31.95 25.40
N GLU A 97 7.10 -31.99 24.08
CA GLU A 97 8.44 -31.97 23.50
C GLU A 97 9.17 -30.64 23.72
N LEU A 98 8.49 -29.50 23.57
CA LEU A 98 9.08 -28.19 23.84
C LEU A 98 9.44 -28.03 25.32
N GLU A 99 8.63 -28.59 26.22
CA GLU A 99 8.92 -28.62 27.66
C GLU A 99 10.17 -29.45 27.96
N ARG A 100 10.27 -30.66 27.38
CA ARG A 100 11.48 -31.50 27.52
C ARG A 100 12.72 -30.79 27.00
N VAL A 101 12.64 -30.13 25.85
CA VAL A 101 13.76 -29.37 25.29
C VAL A 101 14.17 -28.24 26.24
N ARG A 102 13.20 -27.50 26.81
CA ARG A 102 13.49 -26.44 27.80
C ARG A 102 14.15 -27.00 29.06
N GLN A 103 13.64 -28.09 29.61
CA GLN A 103 14.23 -28.74 30.79
C GLN A 103 15.65 -29.23 30.51
N ASN A 104 15.89 -29.87 29.36
CA ASN A 104 17.24 -30.29 28.96
C ASN A 104 18.19 -29.10 28.77
N GLN A 105 17.72 -28.01 28.16
CA GLN A 105 18.50 -26.78 28.01
C GLN A 105 18.88 -26.18 29.36
N ASP A 106 17.97 -26.25 30.32
CA ASP A 106 18.18 -25.78 31.68
C ASP A 106 19.20 -26.64 32.44
N ASN A 107 19.11 -27.97 32.28
CA ASN A 107 20.03 -28.93 32.89
C ASN A 107 21.47 -28.80 32.36
N ILE A 108 21.62 -28.49 31.07
CA ILE A 108 22.93 -28.37 30.40
C ILE A 108 23.50 -26.94 30.52
N SER A 109 22.68 -25.97 30.91
CA SER A 109 23.09 -24.56 30.99
C SER A 109 24.23 -24.35 31.99
N SER A 110 25.41 -24.04 31.47
CA SER A 110 26.60 -23.70 32.28
C SER A 110 26.38 -22.48 33.17
N VAL A 111 25.57 -21.51 32.72
CA VAL A 111 25.21 -20.31 33.49
C VAL A 111 24.38 -20.69 34.71
N LYS A 112 23.37 -21.55 34.56
CA LYS A 112 22.55 -22.03 35.69
C LYS A 112 23.39 -22.86 36.66
N TYR A 113 24.25 -23.73 36.14
CA TYR A 113 25.17 -24.52 36.95
C TYR A 113 26.13 -23.65 37.77
N GLN A 114 26.78 -22.66 37.15
CA GLN A 114 27.69 -21.75 37.83
C GLN A 114 26.99 -20.91 38.90
N ARG A 115 25.76 -20.46 38.63
CA ARG A 115 24.93 -19.74 39.60
C ARG A 115 24.59 -20.61 40.81
N GLY A 116 24.07 -21.82 40.59
CA GLY A 116 23.76 -22.75 41.68
C GLY A 116 25.01 -23.12 42.49
N LEU A 117 26.15 -23.29 41.82
CA LEU A 117 27.43 -23.50 42.50
C LEU A 117 27.83 -22.29 43.36
N GLN A 118 27.61 -21.06 42.90
CA GLN A 118 27.86 -19.85 43.72
C GLN A 118 26.92 -19.76 44.92
N GLU A 119 25.66 -20.17 44.79
CA GLU A 119 24.69 -20.18 45.90
C GLU A 119 25.03 -21.20 46.99
N VAL A 120 25.66 -22.31 46.59
CA VAL A 120 26.11 -23.38 47.50
C VAL A 120 27.54 -23.14 47.99
N ARG A 121 28.34 -22.33 47.28
CA ARG A 121 29.68 -21.93 47.72
C ARG A 121 29.59 -21.20 49.06
N GLY A 122 30.36 -21.68 50.03
CA GLY A 122 30.35 -21.16 51.39
C GLY A 122 29.29 -21.79 52.31
N ARG A 123 28.38 -22.63 51.78
CA ARG A 123 27.57 -23.52 52.60
C ARG A 123 28.42 -24.75 52.92
N SER A 124 28.58 -25.06 54.21
CA SER A 124 29.15 -26.33 54.63
C SER A 124 28.17 -27.45 54.23
N CYS A 125 28.60 -28.40 53.41
CA CYS A 125 27.84 -29.62 53.16
C CYS A 125 27.90 -30.50 54.42
N THR A 126 27.10 -30.20 55.44
CA THR A 126 26.98 -31.04 56.64
C THR A 126 26.02 -32.21 56.44
N GLU A 127 25.19 -32.15 55.40
CA GLU A 127 24.16 -33.15 55.15
C GLU A 127 24.69 -34.21 54.19
N LEU A 128 25.27 -35.27 54.75
CA LEU A 128 25.26 -36.57 54.09
C LEU A 128 23.80 -37.02 54.06
N ASP A 129 23.11 -36.83 52.93
CA ASP A 129 21.72 -37.22 52.74
C ASP A 129 21.61 -38.77 52.64
N THR A 130 21.93 -39.45 53.73
CA THR A 130 21.76 -40.90 53.87
C THR A 130 20.30 -41.20 54.19
N PRO A 131 19.76 -42.35 53.74
CA PRO A 131 18.39 -42.75 54.05
C PRO A 131 18.08 -42.77 55.56
N GLU A 132 19.06 -43.16 56.38
CA GLU A 132 18.94 -43.16 57.84
C GLU A 132 18.88 -41.75 58.41
N TYR A 133 19.75 -40.85 57.96
CA TYR A 133 19.75 -39.46 58.40
C TYR A 133 18.40 -38.78 58.09
N ARG A 134 17.83 -39.09 56.92
CA ARG A 134 16.50 -38.58 56.52
C ARG A 134 15.38 -39.06 57.45
N ARG A 135 15.43 -40.30 57.91
CA ARG A 135 14.48 -40.85 58.89
C ARG A 135 14.61 -40.14 60.23
N VAL A 136 15.83 -40.06 60.74
CA VAL A 136 16.13 -39.43 62.04
C VAL A 136 15.69 -37.97 62.05
N ARG A 137 15.99 -37.22 60.98
CA ARG A 137 15.61 -35.81 60.88
C ARG A 137 14.10 -35.61 60.84
N LYS A 138 13.34 -36.39 60.08
CA LYS A 138 11.87 -36.33 60.10
C LYS A 138 11.30 -36.58 61.50
N SER A 139 11.90 -37.51 62.24
CA SER A 139 11.53 -37.76 63.64
C SER A 139 11.84 -36.55 64.51
N GLN A 140 13.04 -35.97 64.40
CA GLN A 140 13.44 -34.75 65.12
C GLN A 140 12.56 -33.54 64.76
N ASP A 141 12.20 -33.36 63.50
CA ASP A 141 11.32 -32.28 63.04
C ASP A 141 9.89 -32.45 63.60
N SER A 142 9.40 -33.70 63.63
CA SER A 142 8.09 -34.03 64.22
C SER A 142 8.09 -33.75 65.72
N VAL A 143 9.14 -34.18 66.43
CA VAL A 143 9.33 -33.89 67.85
C VAL A 143 9.46 -32.39 68.10
N SER A 144 10.22 -31.67 67.27
CA SER A 144 10.41 -30.22 67.39
C SER A 144 9.12 -29.45 67.14
N MET A 145 8.31 -29.89 66.17
CA MET A 145 6.99 -29.32 65.89
C MET A 145 6.02 -29.55 67.05
N VAL A 146 5.99 -30.76 67.61
CA VAL A 146 5.21 -31.06 68.82
C VAL A 146 5.71 -30.19 69.96
N ALA A 147 7.00 -30.17 70.27
CA ALA A 147 7.58 -29.37 71.35
C ALA A 147 7.30 -27.86 71.19
N ALA A 148 7.40 -27.31 69.97
CA ALA A 148 7.08 -25.92 69.68
C ALA A 148 5.59 -25.62 69.88
N ARG A 149 4.71 -26.56 69.51
CA ARG A 149 3.28 -26.47 69.79
C ARG A 149 3.03 -26.55 71.29
N LEU A 150 3.70 -27.47 71.99
CA LEU A 150 3.62 -27.60 73.44
C LEU A 150 4.21 -26.37 74.18
N LEU A 151 5.03 -25.55 73.54
CA LEU A 151 5.51 -24.31 74.14
C LEU A 151 4.44 -23.19 74.09
N TRP A 152 3.46 -23.32 73.20
CA TRP A 152 2.49 -22.28 72.86
C TRP A 152 1.05 -22.53 73.38
N LEU A 153 0.72 -23.67 74.01
CA LEU A 153 -0.60 -23.80 74.66
C LEU A 153 -0.60 -23.17 76.07
N PRO A 154 -1.76 -22.65 76.51
CA PRO A 154 -1.92 -22.13 77.86
C PRO A 154 -1.77 -23.21 78.95
N PRO A 155 -1.34 -22.85 80.18
CA PRO A 155 -1.19 -23.80 81.29
C PRO A 155 -2.54 -24.43 81.64
N GLY A 156 -2.66 -25.75 81.51
CA GLY A 156 -3.86 -26.54 81.87
C GLY A 156 -4.35 -27.50 80.78
N LEU A 157 -3.99 -27.28 79.51
CA LEU A 157 -4.33 -28.19 78.40
C LEU A 157 -3.36 -29.39 78.26
N TRP A 158 -2.33 -29.46 79.09
CA TRP A 158 -1.31 -30.51 79.04
C TRP A 158 -1.79 -31.84 79.67
N GLU A 159 -2.73 -31.77 80.61
CA GLU A 159 -3.22 -32.93 81.37
C GLU A 159 -4.23 -33.78 80.58
N GLU A 160 -4.76 -33.25 79.46
CA GLU A 160 -5.71 -33.97 78.59
C GLU A 160 -5.02 -34.75 77.44
N LEU A 161 -3.70 -34.63 77.28
CA LEU A 161 -2.94 -35.18 76.14
C LEU A 161 -2.00 -36.35 76.52
N THR A 162 -2.09 -36.88 77.74
CA THR A 162 -1.37 -38.08 78.22
C THR A 162 -2.31 -39.25 78.42
#